data_AF-A0A820L923-F1
#
_entry.id   AF-A0A820L923-F1
#
_cell.length_a   1.000
_cell.length_b   1.000
_cell.length_c   1.000
_cell.angle_alpha   90.00
_cell.angle_beta   90.00
_cell.angle_gamma   90.00
#
_symmetry.space_group_name_H-M   'P 1'
#
loop_
_entity.id
_entity.type
_entity.pdbx_description
1 polymer ?
#
loop_
_entity_poly.entity_id
_entity_poly.type
_entity_poly.pdbx_seq_one_letter_code
_entity_poly.pdbx_strand_id
1 'polypeptide(L)' 'NKCERYWPSNLEDVEMFGNISVCVTACVNMNSYDLRSIQLKKNDETRSIKHYAFKMWDDHTVPTNSDMLIDFI' A
#
# COMPACT_ATOMS: atom_id res chain seq x y z
N ASN A 1 -13.66 -1.37 -10.58
CA ASN A 1 -12.31 -1.19 -10.02
C ASN A 1 -12.19 0.26 -9.58
N LYS A 2 -11.93 0.56 -8.30
CA LYS A 2 -11.93 1.95 -7.78
C LYS A 2 -10.54 2.63 -7.89
N CYS A 3 -9.49 1.82 -7.98
CA CYS A 3 -8.12 2.26 -8.15
C CYS A 3 -7.35 1.17 -8.91
N GLU A 4 -6.48 1.56 -9.84
CA GLU A 4 -5.56 0.63 -10.48
C GLU A 4 -4.40 0.30 -9.54
N ARG A 5 -3.86 -0.90 -9.65
CA ARG A 5 -2.74 -1.34 -8.82
C ARG A 5 -1.45 -0.67 -9.30
N TYR A 6 -0.78 0.07 -8.41
CA TYR A 6 0.48 0.79 -8.69
C TYR A 6 1.67 0.22 -7.91
N TRP A 7 1.56 -1.03 -7.45
CA TRP A 7 2.62 -1.74 -6.73
C TRP A 7 2.66 -3.22 -7.18
N PRO A 8 3.83 -3.88 -7.15
CA PRO A 8 3.96 -5.30 -7.47
C PRO A 8 3.03 -6.20 -6.65
N SER A 9 2.51 -7.27 -7.26
CA SER A 9 1.66 -8.23 -6.56
C SER A 9 2.41 -9.10 -5.56
N ASN A 10 3.69 -9.37 -5.80
CA ASN A 10 4.51 -10.24 -4.96
C ASN A 10 5.57 -9.42 -4.21
N LEU A 11 6.01 -9.95 -3.07
CA LEU A 11 7.14 -9.40 -2.33
C LEU A 11 8.43 -9.53 -3.12
N GLU A 12 9.29 -8.54 -3.02
CA GLU A 12 10.62 -8.45 -3.66
C GLU A 12 10.62 -8.39 -5.20
N ASP A 13 9.50 -8.67 -5.85
CA ASP A 13 9.31 -8.39 -7.27
C ASP A 13 9.47 -6.90 -7.56
N VAL A 14 10.11 -6.60 -8.70
CA VAL A 14 10.31 -5.24 -9.20
C VAL A 14 9.40 -5.02 -10.41
N GLU A 15 8.53 -4.02 -10.32
CA GLU A 15 7.68 -3.59 -11.42
C GLU A 15 8.06 -2.17 -11.86
N MET A 16 8.04 -1.93 -13.18
CA MET A 16 8.38 -0.64 -13.78
C MET A 16 7.11 0.13 -14.14
N PHE A 17 6.97 1.32 -13.55
CA PHE A 17 5.92 2.27 -13.89
C PHE A 17 6.58 3.49 -14.56
N GLY A 18 6.68 3.44 -15.88
CA GLY A 18 7.47 4.41 -16.66
C GLY A 18 8.96 4.29 -16.31
N ASN A 19 9.55 5.35 -15.78
CA ASN A 19 10.97 5.38 -15.36
C ASN A 19 11.17 5.19 -13.85
N ILE A 20 10.15 4.73 -13.13
CA ILE A 20 10.21 4.44 -11.69
C ILE A 20 10.14 2.92 -11.51
N SER A 21 11.12 2.38 -10.80
CA SER A 21 11.12 1.00 -10.30
C SER A 21 10.44 0.97 -8.93
N VAL A 22 9.52 0.04 -8.74
CA VAL A 22 8.73 -0.13 -7.51
C VAL A 22 8.91 -1.56 -7.02
N CYS A 23 9.30 -1.72 -5.76
CA CYS A 23 9.50 -3.01 -5.11
C CYS A 23 8.83 -3.02 -3.73
N VAL A 24 7.98 -4.01 -3.46
CA VAL A 24 7.41 -4.19 -2.11
C VAL A 24 8.38 -5.03 -1.29
N THR A 25 9.08 -4.41 -0.35
CA THR A 25 10.12 -5.07 0.45
C THR A 25 9.58 -5.72 1.73
N ALA A 26 8.42 -5.29 2.19
CA ALA A 26 7.73 -5.92 3.31
C ALA A 26 6.22 -5.64 3.24
N CYS A 27 5.41 -6.59 3.71
CA CYS A 27 3.97 -6.44 3.82
C CYS A 27 3.48 -7.05 5.14
N VAL A 28 2.68 -6.28 5.88
CA VAL A 28 1.94 -6.74 7.05
C VAL A 28 0.46 -6.64 6.71
N ASN A 29 -0.21 -7.79 6.65
CA ASN A 29 -1.64 -7.85 6.38
C ASN A 29 -2.38 -7.92 7.72
N MET A 30 -3.18 -6.91 8.03
CA MET A 30 -4.10 -6.91 9.17
C MET A 30 -5.54 -7.07 8.70
N ASN A 31 -6.46 -7.20 9.66
CA ASN A 31 -7.88 -7.34 9.35
C ASN A 31 -8.43 -6.08 8.66
N SER A 32 -8.15 -4.89 9.21
CA SER A 32 -8.69 -3.62 8.71
C SER A 32 -7.82 -2.94 7.64
N TYR A 33 -6.52 -3.21 7.60
CA TYR A 33 -5.61 -2.55 6.66
C TYR A 33 -4.42 -3.44 6.28
N ASP A 34 -3.77 -3.10 5.16
CA ASP A 34 -2.44 -3.61 4.82
C ASP A 34 -1.42 -2.49 4.98
N LEU A 35 -0.26 -2.82 5.56
CA LEU A 35 0.89 -1.93 5.63
C LEU A 35 2.02 -2.50 4.77
N ARG A 36 2.45 -1.73 3.77
CA ARG A 36 3.56 -2.12 2.88
C ARG A 36 4.73 -1.19 3.05
N SER A 37 5.93 -1.74 3.05
CA SER A 37 7.16 -0.98 2.83
C SER A 37 7.51 -1.10 1.36
N ILE A 38 7.65 0.03 0.68
CA ILE A 38 7.90 0.06 -0.77
C ILE A 38 9.16 0.85 -1.02
N GLN A 39 10.07 0.27 -1.78
CA GLN A 39 11.25 0.95 -2.29
C GLN A 39 10.94 1.46 -3.69
N LEU A 40 11.17 2.76 -3.89
CA LEU A 40 11.06 3.44 -5.17
C LEU A 40 12.46 3.80 -5.64
N LYS A 41 12.77 3.53 -6.90
CA LYS A 41 14.03 3.96 -7.53
C LYS A 41 13.75 4.70 -8.82
N LYS A 42 14.40 5.85 -9.00
CA LYS A 42 14.37 6.65 -10.23
C LYS A 42 15.75 7.26 -10.45
N ASN A 43 16.40 6.90 -11.55
CA ASN A 43 17.81 7.25 -11.81
C ASN A 43 18.69 6.79 -10.62
N ASP A 44 19.45 7.71 -10.03
CA ASP A 44 20.33 7.45 -8.88
C ASP A 44 19.66 7.70 -7.52
N GLU A 45 18.37 8.08 -7.52
CA GLU A 45 17.63 8.32 -6.28
C GLU A 45 16.83 7.10 -5.85
N THR A 46 16.88 6.80 -4.55
CA THR A 46 16.13 5.72 -3.92
C THR A 46 15.38 6.27 -2.71
N ARG A 47 14.08 5.97 -2.62
CA ARG A 47 13.23 6.34 -1.49
C ARG A 47 12.52 5.12 -0.94
N SER A 48 12.30 5.12 0.37
CA SER A 48 11.44 4.14 1.05
C SER A 48 10.16 4.84 1.48
N ILE A 49 9.01 4.27 1.15
CA ILE A 49 7.69 4.76 1.57
C ILE A 49 6.96 3.69 2.38
N LYS A 50 6.10 4.14 3.28
CA LYS A 50 5.11 3.30 3.96
C LYS A 50 3.76 3.52 3.30
N HIS A 51 3.16 2.44 2.82
CA HIS A 51 1.89 2.45 2.13
C HIS A 51 0.83 1.82 3.02
N TYR A 52 -0.12 2.65 3.46
CA TYR A 52 -1.20 2.30 4.36
C TYR A 52 -2.50 2.14 3.56
N ALA A 53 -3.03 0.93 3.47
CA ALA A 53 -4.23 0.62 2.70
C ALA A 53 -5.35 0.10 3.60
N PHE A 54 -6.23 0.99 4.03
CA PHE A 54 -7.43 0.61 4.78
C PHE A 54 -8.44 -0.10 3.85
N LYS A 55 -8.97 -1.25 4.28
CA LYS A 55 -9.80 -2.16 3.47
C LYS A 55 -11.26 -2.22 3.91
N MET A 56 -11.57 -1.73 5.10
CA MET A 56 -12.90 -1.88 5.74
C MET A 56 -13.77 -0.63 5.65
N TRP A 57 -13.46 0.28 4.73
CA TRP A 57 -14.31 1.45 4.46
C TRP A 57 -15.22 1.13 3.28
N ASP A 58 -16.50 0.89 3.58
CA ASP A 58 -17.51 0.66 2.55
C ASP A 58 -17.88 1.98 1.85
N ASP A 59 -18.20 1.92 0.55
CA ASP A 59 -18.44 3.11 -0.28
C ASP A 59 -19.69 3.88 0.14
N HIS A 60 -20.67 3.19 0.72
CA HIS A 60 -21.99 3.75 1.04
C HIS A 60 -22.29 3.80 2.54
N THR A 61 -21.40 3.27 3.37
CA THR A 61 -21.59 3.24 4.82
C THR A 61 -20.30 3.66 5.52
N VAL A 62 -20.45 4.35 6.65
CA VAL A 62 -19.30 4.58 7.53
C VAL A 62 -18.93 3.26 8.21
N PRO A 63 -17.66 3.02 8.55
CA PRO A 63 -17.27 1.84 9.33
C PRO A 63 -18.13 1.72 10.59
N THR A 64 -18.71 0.55 10.83
CA THR A 64 -19.62 0.30 11.95
C THR A 64 -18.95 0.53 13.32
N ASN A 65 -17.63 0.40 13.38
CA ASN A 65 -16.83 0.67 14.57
C ASN A 65 -15.65 1.61 14.23
N SER A 66 -15.56 2.73 14.95
CA SER A 66 -14.48 3.71 14.86
C SER A 66 -13.12 3.19 15.32
N ASP A 67 -13.07 2.17 16.18
CA ASP A 67 -11.83 1.63 16.74
C ASP A 67 -10.85 1.21 15.64
N MET A 68 -11.36 0.60 14.56
CA MET A 68 -10.52 0.15 13.43
C MET A 68 -9.86 1.30 12.68
N LEU A 69 -10.50 2.48 12.66
CA LEU A 69 -9.94 3.69 12.05
C LEU A 69 -8.92 4.34 12.98
N ILE A 70 -9.17 4.30 14.30
CA ILE A 70 -8.24 4.83 15.30
C ILE A 70 -6.94 4.02 15.30
N ASP A 71 -7.03 2.69 15.27
CA ASP A 71 -5.85 1.80 15.19
C ASP A 71 -5.00 2.02 13.92
N PHE A 72 -5.60 2.59 12.87
CA PHE A 72 -4.94 2.84 11.59
C PHE A 72 -4.14 4.14 11.54
N ILE A 73 -4.54 5.15 12.33
CA ILE A 73 -3.95 6.51 12.36
C ILE A 73 -2.69 6.53 13.23
#